data_AF-A0A975RZN4-F1
#
_entry.id   AF-A0A975RZN4-F1
#
_cell.length_a   1.000
_cell.length_b   1.000
_cell.length_c   1.000
_cell.angle_alpha   90.00
_cell.angle_beta   90.00
_cell.angle_gamma   90.00
#
_symmetry.space_group_name_H-M   'P 1'
#
loop_
_entity.id
_entity.type
_entity.pdbx_description
1 polymer ?
#
loop_
_entity_poly.entity_id
_entity_poly.type
_entity_poly.pdbx_seq_one_letter_code
_entity_poly.pdbx_strand_id
1 'polypeptide(L)'
;MKHSADCSACAGMVQRLPRNLGRALIWIYRHTLSPLVGYNCRHLPTCSVYADEAIERFGLWGGGWMTLARLLRCQPWGTSGIDNVPQTTPPGARWYLPWRFGRWRGVNAP
;
A
#
# COMPACT_ATOMS: atom_id res chain seq x y z
N MET A 1 43.41 26.06 9.49
CA MET A 1 42.92 24.78 8.92
C MET A 1 41.95 24.16 9.92
N LYS A 2 40.82 23.56 9.46
CA LYS A 2 39.75 22.85 10.23
C LYS A 2 38.43 23.63 10.50
N HIS A 3 37.76 24.15 9.47
CA HIS A 3 36.33 24.57 9.59
C HIS A 3 35.51 24.17 8.34
N SER A 4 35.44 22.89 7.99
CA SER A 4 34.66 22.45 6.82
C SER A 4 34.00 21.07 6.90
N ALA A 5 34.02 20.37 8.05
CA ALA A 5 33.53 18.98 8.13
C ALA A 5 32.04 18.82 8.49
N ASP A 6 31.41 19.82 9.13
CA ASP A 6 30.03 19.67 9.66
C ASP A 6 28.90 19.91 8.65
N CYS A 7 29.20 20.40 7.44
CA CYS A 7 28.17 20.74 6.44
C CYS A 7 27.66 19.52 5.63
N SER A 8 28.44 18.43 5.57
CA SER A 8 28.06 17.23 4.77
C SER A 8 27.15 16.26 5.55
N ALA A 9 27.31 16.17 6.88
CA ALA A 9 26.47 15.31 7.73
C ALA A 9 25.03 15.84 7.88
N CYS A 10 24.85 17.16 7.99
CA CYS A 10 23.54 17.80 8.03
C CYS A 10 22.75 17.59 6.73
N ALA A 11 23.42 17.66 5.57
CA ALA A 11 22.79 17.41 4.27
C ALA A 11 22.24 15.97 4.15
N GLY A 12 22.97 14.98 4.67
CA GLY A 12 22.53 13.58 4.66
C GLY A 12 21.32 13.28 5.56
N MET A 13 21.18 14.01 6.67
CA MET A 13 20.04 13.86 7.59
C MET A 13 18.79 14.58 7.05
N VAL A 14 18.96 15.80 6.52
CA VAL A 14 17.88 16.59 5.89
C VAL A 14 17.34 15.92 4.63
N GLN A 15 18.19 15.25 3.84
CA GLN A 15 17.73 14.51 2.66
C GLN A 15 16.91 13.24 2.99
N ARG A 16 16.96 12.74 4.23
CA ARG A 16 16.17 11.57 4.68
C ARG A 16 14.88 11.94 5.40
N LEU A 17 14.71 13.21 5.79
CA LEU A 17 13.49 13.72 6.43
C LEU A 17 12.21 13.49 5.61
N PRO A 18 12.12 13.84 4.31
CA PRO A 18 10.88 13.66 3.56
C PRO A 18 10.52 12.18 3.37
N ARG A 19 11.54 11.32 3.26
CA ARG A 19 11.37 9.87 3.16
C ARG A 19 10.81 9.26 4.45
N ASN A 20 11.24 9.74 5.61
CA ASN A 20 10.76 9.26 6.90
C ASN A 20 9.39 9.85 7.27
N LEU A 21 9.13 11.12 6.93
CA LEU A 21 7.80 11.75 7.04
C LEU A 21 6.76 11.01 6.21
N GLY A 22 7.10 10.64 4.97
CA GLY A 22 6.21 9.82 4.13
C GLY A 22 5.88 8.47 4.77
N ARG A 23 6.86 7.80 5.40
CA ARG A 23 6.63 6.53 6.10
C ARG A 23 5.78 6.69 7.36
N ALA A 24 5.96 7.78 8.10
CA ALA A 24 5.18 8.08 9.31
C ALA A 24 3.70 8.39 8.98
N LEU A 25 3.44 9.15 7.91
CA LEU A 25 2.08 9.45 7.44
C LEU A 25 1.34 8.18 6.98
N ILE A 26 2.02 7.28 6.28
CA ILE A 26 1.46 5.98 5.87
C ILE A 26 1.16 5.12 7.10
N TRP A 27 2.03 5.14 8.11
CA TRP A 27 1.81 4.40 9.36
C TRP A 27 0.58 4.92 10.13
N ILE A 28 0.41 6.24 10.21
CA ILE A 28 -0.76 6.88 10.85
C ILE A 28 -2.05 6.52 10.11
N TYR A 29 -2.07 6.59 8.77
CA TYR A 29 -3.22 6.16 7.96
C TYR A 29 -3.57 4.68 8.19
N ARG A 30 -2.56 3.82 8.31
CA ARG A 30 -2.72 2.38 8.54
C ARG A 30 -3.34 2.07 9.90
N HIS A 31 -3.11 2.92 10.90
CA HIS A 31 -3.60 2.71 12.26
C HIS A 31 -4.96 3.39 12.53
N THR A 32 -5.29 4.46 11.79
CA THR A 32 -6.58 5.16 11.94
C THR A 32 -7.72 4.55 11.14
N LEU A 33 -7.44 3.85 10.03
CA LEU A 33 -8.47 3.14 9.24
C LEU A 33 -8.70 1.68 9.64
N SER A 34 -7.76 1.06 10.34
CA SER A 34 -7.85 -0.35 10.79
C SER A 34 -9.05 -0.67 11.70
N PRO A 35 -9.61 0.25 12.52
CA PRO A 35 -10.79 -0.04 13.33
C PRO A 35 -12.12 0.18 12.61
N LEU A 36 -12.14 0.84 11.44
CA LEU A 36 -13.39 1.29 10.78
C LEU A 36 -13.93 0.29 9.73
N VAL A 37 -13.12 -0.66 9.28
CA VAL A 37 -13.50 -1.68 8.29
C VAL A 37 -13.92 -2.95 9.03
N GLY A 38 -15.20 -3.02 9.39
CA GLY A 38 -15.80 -4.16 10.08
C GLY A 38 -15.57 -5.52 9.39
N TYR A 39 -15.59 -6.57 10.22
CA TYR A 39 -15.31 -7.97 9.93
C TYR A 39 -16.35 -8.67 9.00
N ASN A 40 -16.68 -8.11 7.84
CA ASN A 40 -17.52 -8.75 6.82
C ASN A 40 -16.90 -8.61 5.43
N CYS A 41 -15.81 -9.34 5.16
CA CYS A 41 -15.21 -9.34 3.82
C CYS A 41 -16.11 -10.10 2.84
N ARG A 42 -16.54 -9.41 1.79
CA ARG A 42 -17.34 -9.98 0.68
C ARG A 42 -16.48 -10.69 -0.37
N HIS A 43 -15.16 -10.52 -0.29
CA HIS A 43 -14.20 -11.16 -1.16
C HIS A 43 -13.49 -12.33 -0.47
N LEU A 44 -13.18 -13.36 -1.25
CA LEU A 44 -12.38 -14.51 -0.84
C LEU A 44 -11.03 -14.48 -1.58
N PRO A 45 -9.88 -14.70 -0.90
CA PRO A 45 -9.68 -14.74 0.56
C PRO A 45 -10.00 -13.40 1.25
N THR A 46 -10.06 -13.40 2.59
CA THR A 46 -10.39 -12.19 3.36
C THR A 46 -9.42 -11.03 3.06
N CYS A 47 -9.89 -9.81 3.27
CA CYS A 47 -9.14 -8.59 2.95
C CYS A 47 -7.81 -8.51 3.73
N SER A 48 -7.75 -9.08 4.94
CA SER A 48 -6.52 -9.18 5.74
C SER A 48 -5.53 -10.19 5.16
N VAL A 49 -5.98 -11.38 4.75
CA VAL A 49 -5.13 -12.40 4.11
C VAL A 49 -4.60 -11.87 2.78
N TYR A 50 -5.45 -11.21 1.99
CA TYR A 50 -5.01 -10.54 0.76
C TYR A 50 -3.98 -9.44 1.05
N ALA A 51 -4.18 -8.67 2.12
CA ALA A 51 -3.26 -7.60 2.48
C ALA A 51 -1.88 -8.13 2.85
N ASP A 52 -1.83 -9.21 3.64
CA ASP A 52 -0.60 -9.87 4.04
C ASP A 52 0.16 -10.39 2.82
N GLU A 53 -0.52 -11.17 1.97
CA GLU A 53 0.06 -11.72 0.73
C GLU A 53 0.49 -10.62 -0.26
N ALA A 54 -0.28 -9.53 -0.39
CA ALA A 54 0.07 -8.43 -1.28
C ALA A 54 1.29 -7.65 -0.78
N ILE A 55 1.42 -7.45 0.53
CA ILE A 55 2.58 -6.79 1.13
C ILE A 55 3.81 -7.69 1.05
N GLU A 56 3.67 -8.99 1.26
CA GLU A 56 4.76 -9.97 1.13
C GLU A 56 5.34 -9.97 -0.30
N ARG A 57 4.47 -9.98 -1.32
CA ARG A 57 4.90 -10.07 -2.73
C ARG A 57 5.38 -8.73 -3.32
N PHE A 58 4.68 -7.63 -3.03
CA PHE A 58 4.90 -6.33 -3.70
C PHE A 58 5.44 -5.23 -2.78
N GLY A 59 5.69 -5.55 -1.51
CA GLY A 59 6.11 -4.60 -0.49
C GLY A 59 4.99 -3.65 -0.06
N LEU A 60 5.29 -2.82 0.94
CA LEU A 60 4.28 -1.95 1.56
C LEU A 60 3.65 -0.95 0.60
N TRP A 61 4.40 -0.47 -0.40
CA TRP A 61 3.89 0.50 -1.37
C TRP A 61 2.93 -0.16 -2.37
N GLY A 62 3.41 -1.14 -3.15
CA GLY A 62 2.59 -1.82 -4.15
C GLY A 62 1.44 -2.61 -3.52
N GLY A 63 1.75 -3.41 -2.50
CA GLY A 63 0.77 -4.21 -1.76
C GLY A 63 -0.23 -3.34 -0.99
N GLY A 64 0.20 -2.19 -0.47
CA GLY A 64 -0.68 -1.21 0.16
C GLY A 64 -1.73 -0.66 -0.81
N TRP A 65 -1.33 -0.29 -2.04
CA TRP A 65 -2.27 0.19 -3.06
C TRP A 65 -3.19 -0.92 -3.60
N MET A 66 -2.70 -2.16 -3.72
CA MET A 66 -3.53 -3.32 -4.05
C MET A 66 -4.60 -3.57 -2.98
N THR A 67 -4.19 -3.54 -1.71
CA THR A 67 -5.08 -3.73 -0.57
C THR A 67 -6.11 -2.61 -0.50
N LEU A 68 -5.70 -1.35 -0.64
CA LEU A 68 -6.60 -0.21 -0.63
C LEU A 68 -7.64 -0.30 -1.76
N ALA A 69 -7.22 -0.65 -2.96
CA ALA A 69 -8.12 -0.85 -4.10
C ALA A 69 -9.16 -1.98 -3.84
N ARG A 70 -8.81 -2.99 -3.04
CA ARG A 70 -9.74 -4.05 -2.61
C ARG A 70 -10.67 -3.58 -1.49
N LEU A 71 -10.16 -2.87 -0.49
CA LEU A 71 -10.96 -2.35 0.63
C LEU A 71 -12.07 -1.41 0.14
N LEU A 72 -11.75 -0.52 -0.80
CA LEU A 72 -12.72 0.37 -1.44
C LEU A 72 -13.77 -0.39 -2.27
N ARG A 73 -13.49 -1.63 -2.68
CA ARG A 73 -14.45 -2.49 -3.38
C ARG A 73 -15.22 -3.41 -2.44
N CYS A 74 -14.75 -3.62 -1.22
CA CYS A 74 -15.37 -4.50 -0.22
C CYS A 74 -16.50 -3.79 0.55
N GLN A 75 -17.23 -2.90 -0.11
CA GLN A 75 -18.34 -2.15 0.45
C GLN A 75 -19.68 -2.78 0.00
N PRO A 76 -20.82 -2.47 0.66
CA PRO A 76 -22.12 -3.04 0.31
C PRO A 76 -22.57 -2.83 -1.13
N TRP A 77 -22.13 -1.75 -1.77
CA TRP A 77 -22.38 -1.43 -3.20
C TRP A 77 -21.17 -1.73 -4.10
N GLY A 78 -20.15 -2.38 -3.54
CA GLY A 78 -18.95 -2.78 -4.27
C GLY A 78 -19.06 -4.20 -4.82
N THR A 79 -17.92 -4.71 -5.29
CA THR A 79 -17.83 -6.05 -5.87
C THR A 79 -17.85 -7.15 -4.82
N SER A 80 -18.10 -8.39 -5.24
CA SER A 80 -18.02 -9.62 -4.45
C SER A 80 -17.28 -10.69 -5.24
N GLY A 81 -16.89 -11.78 -4.56
CA GLY A 81 -16.35 -12.97 -5.21
C GLY A 81 -14.88 -13.24 -4.90
N ILE A 82 -14.24 -14.03 -5.74
CA ILE A 82 -12.84 -14.43 -5.57
C ILE A 82 -11.92 -13.37 -6.18
N ASP A 83 -11.03 -12.83 -5.36
CA ASP A 83 -10.00 -11.90 -5.78
C ASP A 83 -8.68 -12.34 -5.12
N ASN A 84 -7.74 -12.80 -5.91
CA ASN A 84 -6.44 -13.33 -5.47
C ASN A 84 -5.35 -12.33 -5.82
N VAL A 85 -4.29 -12.29 -5.02
CA VAL A 85 -3.15 -11.43 -5.29
C VAL A 85 -2.49 -11.84 -6.62
N PRO A 86 -2.18 -10.88 -7.51
CA PRO A 86 -1.47 -11.18 -8.75
C PRO A 86 -0.12 -11.84 -8.49
N GLN A 87 0.28 -12.79 -9.33
CA GLN A 87 1.58 -13.46 -9.23
C GLN A 87 2.74 -12.55 -9.67
N THR A 88 2.46 -11.62 -10.58
CA THR A 88 3.45 -10.73 -11.19
C THR A 88 3.01 -9.28 -11.06
N THR A 89 3.98 -8.36 -10.96
CA THR A 89 3.70 -6.92 -10.95
C THR A 89 3.02 -6.53 -12.26
N PRO A 90 1.90 -5.78 -12.24
CA PRO A 90 1.23 -5.39 -13.46
C PRO A 90 2.15 -4.58 -14.39
N PRO A 91 2.14 -4.87 -15.70
CA PRO A 91 2.99 -4.17 -16.66
C PRO A 91 2.65 -2.67 -16.67
N GLY A 92 3.64 -1.83 -16.39
CA GLY A 92 3.48 -0.38 -16.31
C GLY A 92 3.21 0.18 -14.91
N ALA A 93 3.26 -0.66 -13.86
CA ALA A 93 3.36 -0.17 -12.49
C ALA A 93 4.70 0.55 -12.28
N ARG A 94 4.64 1.79 -11.78
CA ARG A 94 5.81 2.60 -11.45
C ARG A 94 5.64 3.13 -10.04
N TRP A 95 6.74 3.35 -9.33
CA TRP A 95 6.69 3.84 -7.95
C TRP A 95 5.86 5.12 -7.80
N TYR A 96 5.89 6.01 -8.79
CA TYR A 96 5.12 7.27 -8.83
C TYR A 96 3.70 7.13 -9.41
N LEU A 97 3.31 5.94 -9.89
CA LEU A 97 1.97 5.61 -10.38
C LEU A 97 1.31 4.59 -9.44
N PRO A 98 1.08 4.94 -8.17
CA PRO A 98 0.61 4.01 -7.14
C PRO A 98 -0.71 3.31 -7.49
N TRP A 99 -1.62 4.01 -8.16
CA TRP A 99 -2.90 3.44 -8.62
C TRP A 99 -2.74 2.35 -9.68
N ARG A 100 -1.58 2.16 -10.31
CA ARG A 100 -1.39 1.08 -11.29
C ARG A 100 -1.02 -0.26 -10.66
N PHE A 101 -0.68 -0.28 -9.36
CA PHE A 101 -0.41 -1.53 -8.66
C PHE A 101 -1.68 -2.32 -8.36
N GLY A 102 -2.79 -1.65 -8.02
CA GLY A 102 -4.05 -2.29 -7.67
C GLY A 102 -5.01 -2.49 -8.85
N ARG A 103 -5.84 -3.55 -8.78
CA ARG A 103 -7.03 -3.72 -9.62
C ARG A 103 -8.20 -2.95 -8.98
N TRP A 104 -8.69 -1.91 -9.65
CA TRP A 104 -9.76 -1.04 -9.14
C TRP A 104 -11.17 -1.45 -9.58
N ARG A 105 -11.29 -2.35 -10.55
CA ARG A 105 -12.56 -2.82 -11.10
C ARG A 105 -12.51 -4.32 -11.39
N GLY A 106 -13.66 -4.98 -11.20
CA GLY A 106 -13.82 -6.41 -11.39
C GLY A 106 -13.20 -7.24 -10.27
N VAL A 107 -13.31 -8.56 -10.40
CA VAL A 107 -12.71 -9.57 -9.51
C VAL A 107 -12.14 -10.68 -10.41
N ASN A 108 -11.40 -11.64 -9.84
CA ASN A 108 -10.88 -12.76 -10.64
C ASN A 108 -12.02 -13.73 -11.02
N ALA A 109 -12.96 -13.95 -10.11
CA ALA A 109 -14.22 -14.64 -10.40
C ALA A 109 -15.35 -14.03 -9.53
N PRO A 110 -16.51 -13.66 -10.11
CA PRO A 110 -17.65 -13.09 -9.37
C PRO A 110 -18.31 -14.08 -8.41
#